data_AF-A0A7V1LKE2-F1
#
_entry.id   AF-A0A7V1LKE2-F1
#
_cell.length_a   1.000
_cell.length_b   1.000
_cell.length_c   1.000
_cell.angle_alpha   90.00
_cell.angle_beta   90.00
_cell.angle_gamma   90.00
#
_symmetry.space_group_name_H-M   'P 1'
#
loop_
_entity.id
_entity.type
_entity.pdbx_description
1 polymer ?
#
loop_
_entity_poly.entity_id
_entity_poly.type
_entity_poly.pdbx_seq_one_letter_code
_entity_poly.pdbx_strand_id
1 'polypeptide(L)'
;MKKYFLLLTMLGSFWLASCSVEPKPIEYGSDACSFCKMTIVDKQHATEIVTSKGKAFKYDSIECMMRDLKNHKDDDIALFLVTDFVRAGQWVDAQKATYLVSENIPSPMGANLSAFKSRDEAEKVRKEETGELFDWSELRERF
;
A
#
# COMPACT_ATOMS: atom_id res chain seq x y z
N MET A 1 -25.46 -29.19 52.90
CA MET A 1 -25.75 -27.74 52.93
C MET A 1 -24.44 -26.98 52.82
N LYS A 2 -24.42 -25.93 51.96
CA LYS A 2 -23.34 -24.95 51.69
C LYS A 2 -22.15 -25.52 50.87
N LYS A 3 -22.20 -25.47 49.55
CA LYS A 3 -22.10 -24.31 48.61
C LYS A 3 -20.65 -24.20 48.11
N TYR A 4 -20.47 -24.57 46.84
CA TYR A 4 -19.64 -23.94 45.79
C TYR A 4 -18.68 -22.86 46.31
N PHE A 5 -17.38 -22.88 46.00
CA PHE A 5 -16.85 -22.52 44.68
C PHE A 5 -15.31 -22.60 44.83
N LEU A 6 -14.61 -23.65 44.39
CA LEU A 6 -13.99 -23.72 43.06
C LEU A 6 -13.70 -22.33 42.44
N LEU A 7 -12.93 -21.48 43.13
CA LEU A 7 -12.27 -20.32 42.52
C LEU A 7 -10.94 -20.77 41.91
N LEU A 8 -11.10 -21.64 40.92
CA LEU A 8 -10.10 -22.07 39.96
C LEU A 8 -9.69 -20.82 39.16
N THR A 9 -8.41 -20.45 39.26
CA THR A 9 -7.59 -19.81 38.22
C THR A 9 -8.36 -18.99 37.17
N MET A 10 -8.51 -17.69 37.38
CA MET A 10 -8.71 -16.76 36.27
C MET A 10 -7.42 -15.94 36.10
N LEU A 11 -6.32 -16.65 35.83
CA LEU A 11 -5.12 -16.05 35.27
C LEU A 11 -5.45 -15.74 33.81
N GLY A 12 -6.17 -14.64 33.60
CA GLY A 12 -6.56 -14.13 32.30
C GLY A 12 -5.29 -13.91 31.48
N SER A 13 -4.99 -14.86 30.61
CA SER A 13 -3.95 -14.70 29.61
C SER A 13 -4.43 -13.62 28.64
N PHE A 14 -3.99 -12.40 28.90
CA PHE A 14 -4.12 -11.29 27.97
C PHE A 14 -3.15 -11.60 26.82
N TRP A 15 -3.62 -12.35 25.83
CA TRP A 15 -2.88 -12.58 24.60
C TRP A 15 -2.78 -11.24 23.87
N LEU A 16 -1.70 -10.50 24.12
CA LEU A 16 -1.31 -9.37 23.29
C LEU A 16 -0.88 -9.94 21.94
N ALA A 17 -1.84 -10.12 21.04
CA ALA A 17 -1.56 -10.39 19.64
C ALA A 17 -0.84 -9.16 19.07
N SER A 18 0.49 -9.24 18.98
CA SER A 18 1.28 -8.27 18.26
C SER A 18 1.00 -8.45 16.77
N CYS A 19 0.62 -7.38 16.06
CA CYS A 19 0.50 -7.42 14.62
C CYS A 19 1.90 -7.54 13.99
N SER A 20 2.10 -8.55 13.17
CA SER A 20 3.29 -8.72 12.33
C SER A 20 3.45 -7.55 11.34
N VAL A 21 4.68 -7.10 11.16
CA VAL A 21 5.04 -6.14 10.10
C VAL A 21 5.24 -6.93 8.81
N GLU A 22 4.15 -7.07 8.05
CA GLU A 22 4.13 -7.77 6.77
C GLU A 22 3.01 -7.20 5.90
N PRO A 23 3.10 -7.32 4.56
CA PRO A 23 2.02 -6.95 3.67
C PRO A 23 0.72 -7.69 4.03
N LYS A 24 -0.43 -7.02 3.92
CA LYS A 24 -1.74 -7.66 4.11
C LYS A 24 -2.45 -7.79 2.76
N PRO A 25 -3.05 -8.95 2.45
CA PRO A 25 -3.73 -9.14 1.18
C PRO A 25 -4.87 -8.14 1.02
N ILE A 26 -5.02 -7.59 -0.19
CA ILE A 26 -6.15 -6.73 -0.56
C ILE A 26 -7.28 -7.61 -1.08
N GLU A 27 -8.44 -7.52 -0.46
CA GLU A 27 -9.68 -8.15 -0.93
C GLU A 27 -10.35 -7.25 -1.98
N TYR A 28 -9.91 -7.37 -3.22
CA TYR A 28 -10.40 -6.56 -4.34
C TYR A 28 -11.92 -6.70 -4.53
N GLY A 29 -12.60 -5.57 -4.72
CA GLY A 29 -14.06 -5.49 -4.78
C GLY A 29 -14.74 -5.42 -3.42
N SER A 30 -13.99 -5.47 -2.31
CA SER A 30 -14.53 -5.40 -0.94
C SER A 30 -13.79 -4.39 -0.06
N ASP A 31 -12.45 -4.42 -0.05
CA ASP A 31 -11.66 -3.52 0.79
C ASP A 31 -11.83 -2.06 0.35
N ALA A 32 -11.91 -1.14 1.31
CA ALA A 32 -11.98 0.29 1.05
C ALA A 32 -10.59 0.93 1.05
N CYS A 33 -10.33 1.81 0.08
CA CYS A 33 -9.15 2.65 0.03
C CYS A 33 -9.07 3.53 1.27
N SER A 34 -7.91 3.53 1.92
CA SER A 34 -7.70 4.23 3.20
C SER A 34 -7.77 5.75 3.06
N PHE A 35 -7.54 6.27 1.85
CA PHE A 35 -7.63 7.70 1.54
C PHE A 35 -9.04 8.09 1.05
N CYS A 36 -9.43 7.70 -0.17
CA CYS A 36 -10.66 8.15 -0.82
C CYS A 36 -11.93 7.41 -0.37
N LYS A 37 -11.81 6.35 0.43
CA LYS A 37 -12.92 5.51 0.94
C LYS A 37 -13.71 4.74 -0.12
N MET A 38 -13.36 4.86 -1.39
CA MET A 38 -13.91 4.02 -2.47
C MET A 38 -13.37 2.59 -2.36
N THR A 39 -14.10 1.62 -2.92
CA THR A 39 -13.68 0.22 -2.99
C THR A 39 -12.43 0.08 -3.86
N ILE A 40 -11.45 -0.69 -3.38
CA ILE A 40 -10.25 -1.05 -4.13
C ILE A 40 -10.62 -2.12 -5.16
N VAL A 41 -10.43 -1.81 -6.43
CA VAL A 41 -10.80 -2.71 -7.54
C VAL A 41 -9.64 -2.93 -8.50
N ASP A 42 -8.64 -2.05 -8.51
CA ASP A 42 -7.54 -2.12 -9.45
C ASP A 42 -6.32 -2.83 -8.87
N LYS A 43 -5.86 -3.89 -9.56
CA LYS A 43 -4.70 -4.66 -9.11
C LYS A 43 -3.37 -4.05 -9.54
N GLN A 44 -3.33 -3.21 -10.57
CA GLN A 44 -2.09 -2.72 -11.18
C GLN A 44 -1.50 -1.50 -10.46
N HIS A 45 -2.38 -0.69 -9.86
CA HIS A 45 -2.04 0.57 -9.20
C HIS A 45 -2.22 0.51 -7.69
N ALA A 46 -2.77 -0.59 -7.16
CA ALA A 46 -2.95 -0.76 -5.73
C ALA A 46 -1.64 -0.65 -4.96
N THR A 47 -1.72 -0.05 -3.79
CA THR A 47 -0.59 0.19 -2.89
C THR A 47 -0.96 -0.14 -1.45
N GLU A 48 0.06 -0.31 -0.63
CA GLU A 48 -0.09 -0.56 0.79
C GLU A 48 1.05 0.10 1.56
N ILE A 49 0.73 0.74 2.69
CA ILE A 49 1.73 1.03 3.71
C ILE A 49 1.47 0.17 4.94
N VAL A 50 2.53 -0.31 5.57
CA VAL A 50 2.45 -1.05 6.83
C VAL A 50 3.26 -0.33 7.88
N THR A 51 2.60 0.07 8.96
CA THR A 51 3.24 0.76 10.08
C THR A 51 4.23 -0.15 10.81
N SER A 52 5.14 0.45 11.58
CA SER A 52 6.04 -0.24 12.50
C SER A 52 5.32 -1.06 13.58
N LYS A 53 4.00 -0.83 13.76
CA LYS A 53 3.11 -1.62 14.63
C LYS A 53 2.31 -2.69 13.88
N GLY A 54 2.56 -2.92 12.59
CA GLY A 54 1.90 -3.94 11.77
C GLY A 54 0.50 -3.56 11.27
N LYS A 55 0.04 -2.32 11.48
CA LYS A 55 -1.22 -1.83 10.87
C LYS A 55 -0.99 -1.52 9.39
N ALA A 56 -1.78 -2.15 8.53
CA ALA A 56 -1.81 -1.89 7.09
C ALA A 56 -2.84 -0.82 6.72
N PHE A 57 -2.47 0.04 5.77
CA PHE A 57 -3.36 0.95 5.07
C PHE A 57 -3.25 0.65 3.58
N LYS A 58 -4.38 0.28 2.97
CA LYS A 58 -4.49 -0.15 1.58
C LYS A 58 -5.06 0.99 0.74
N TYR A 59 -4.62 1.12 -0.51
CA TYR A 59 -5.11 2.14 -1.43
C TYR A 59 -5.32 1.56 -2.82
N ASP A 60 -6.29 2.14 -3.54
CA ASP A 60 -6.62 1.75 -4.92
C ASP A 60 -5.64 2.32 -5.95
N SER A 61 -4.83 3.31 -5.57
CA SER A 61 -3.88 3.96 -6.47
C SER A 61 -2.66 4.51 -5.73
N ILE A 62 -1.58 4.78 -6.47
CA ILE A 62 -0.34 5.35 -5.93
C ILE A 62 -0.58 6.79 -5.46
N GLU A 63 -1.34 7.59 -6.21
CA GLU A 63 -1.69 8.96 -5.84
C GLU A 63 -2.57 9.07 -4.58
N CYS A 64 -3.36 8.03 -4.28
CA CYS A 64 -4.06 7.94 -2.99
C CYS A 64 -3.07 7.77 -1.84
N MET A 65 -2.11 6.86 -1.98
CA MET A 65 -1.06 6.67 -0.99
C MET A 65 -0.23 7.95 -0.81
N MET A 66 0.25 8.56 -1.90
CA MET A 66 1.09 9.75 -1.81
C MET A 66 0.39 10.93 -1.11
N ARG A 67 -0.91 11.13 -1.36
CA ARG A 67 -1.69 12.15 -0.65
C ARG A 67 -1.89 11.81 0.82
N ASP A 68 -2.11 10.54 1.14
CA ASP A 68 -2.33 10.12 2.53
C ASP A 68 -1.04 10.14 3.36
N LEU A 69 0.14 9.94 2.76
CA LEU A 69 1.43 10.00 3.45
C LEU A 69 1.66 11.32 4.19
N LYS A 70 1.01 12.41 3.79
CA LYS A 70 1.04 13.70 4.52
C LYS A 70 0.43 13.63 5.92
N ASN A 71 -0.40 12.62 6.18
CA ASN A 71 -1.05 12.36 7.46
C ASN A 71 -0.28 11.37 8.33
N HIS A 72 0.82 10.80 7.83
CA HIS A 72 1.66 9.84 8.53
C HIS A 72 3.05 10.42 8.75
N LYS A 73 3.75 9.92 9.77
CA LYS A 73 5.19 10.14 9.90
C LYS A 73 5.91 8.99 9.22
N ASP A 74 6.87 9.29 8.35
CA ASP A 74 7.64 8.26 7.66
C ASP A 74 8.28 7.25 8.64
N ASP A 75 8.78 7.71 9.79
CA ASP A 75 9.37 6.86 10.84
C ASP A 75 8.37 5.85 11.46
N ASP A 76 7.07 6.11 11.34
CA ASP A 76 6.02 5.21 11.82
C ASP A 76 5.68 4.12 10.76
N ILE A 77 6.24 4.20 9.55
CA ILE A 77 5.99 3.29 8.43
C ILE A 77 7.19 2.36 8.24
N ALA A 78 6.94 1.05 8.30
CA ALA A 78 7.96 0.04 8.10
C ALA A 78 8.01 -0.49 6.66
N LEU A 79 6.88 -0.50 5.94
CA LEU A 79 6.81 -0.93 4.55
C LEU A 79 6.06 0.10 3.72
N PHE A 80 6.64 0.48 2.58
CA PHE A 80 5.98 1.20 1.50
C PHE A 80 5.90 0.28 0.29
N LEU A 81 4.70 -0.09 -0.12
CA LEU A 81 4.48 -1.11 -1.14
C LEU A 81 3.66 -0.53 -2.28
N VAL A 82 4.16 -0.72 -3.50
CA VAL A 82 3.44 -0.46 -4.73
C VAL A 82 3.38 -1.74 -5.55
N THR A 83 2.31 -1.91 -6.32
CA THR A 83 2.27 -3.00 -7.28
C THR A 83 3.15 -2.69 -8.48
N ASP A 84 3.86 -3.70 -8.99
CA ASP A 84 4.51 -3.61 -10.29
C ASP A 84 3.48 -3.65 -11.43
N PHE A 85 3.45 -2.61 -12.26
CA PHE A 85 2.52 -2.45 -13.37
C PHE A 85 2.55 -3.64 -14.34
N VAL A 86 3.74 -4.15 -14.66
CA VAL A 86 3.93 -5.29 -15.57
C VAL A 86 3.46 -6.61 -14.96
N ARG A 87 3.48 -6.72 -13.63
CA ARG A 87 3.19 -7.95 -12.87
C ARG A 87 2.21 -7.63 -11.73
N ALA A 88 0.95 -7.35 -12.11
CA ALA A 88 -0.12 -6.99 -11.18
C ALA A 88 -0.22 -7.93 -9.97
N GLY A 89 -0.39 -7.37 -8.78
CA GLY A 89 -0.38 -8.06 -7.49
C GLY A 89 1.00 -8.42 -6.93
N GLN A 90 2.10 -8.14 -7.65
CA GLN A 90 3.45 -8.30 -7.08
C GLN A 90 3.91 -7.00 -6.41
N TRP A 91 4.20 -7.10 -5.12
CA TRP A 91 4.73 -5.98 -4.35
C TRP A 91 6.17 -5.64 -4.73
N VAL A 92 6.41 -4.33 -4.84
CA VAL A 92 7.71 -3.71 -4.96
C VAL A 92 7.84 -2.69 -3.83
N ASP A 93 9.06 -2.57 -3.28
CA ASP A 93 9.41 -1.47 -2.40
C ASP A 93 9.26 -0.14 -3.14
N ALA A 94 8.29 0.67 -2.71
CA ALA A 94 7.96 1.95 -3.33
C ALA A 94 9.18 2.88 -3.42
N GLN A 95 10.04 2.86 -2.42
CA GLN A 95 11.20 3.73 -2.36
C GLN A 95 12.28 3.35 -3.39
N LYS A 96 12.20 2.14 -3.96
CA LYS A 96 13.11 1.62 -4.99
C LYS A 96 12.47 1.51 -6.37
N ALA A 97 11.17 1.76 -6.48
CA ALA A 97 10.45 1.68 -7.74
C ALA A 97 10.82 2.85 -8.67
N THR A 98 10.54 2.67 -9.95
CA THR A 98 10.50 3.77 -10.93
C THR A 98 9.05 4.02 -11.31
N TYR A 99 8.67 5.28 -11.42
CA TYR A 99 7.30 5.69 -11.69
C TYR A 99 7.19 6.29 -13.08
N LEU A 100 6.07 6.05 -13.76
CA LEU A 100 5.73 6.69 -15.03
C LEU A 100 4.41 7.42 -14.86
N VAL A 101 4.40 8.70 -15.24
CA VAL A 101 3.15 9.42 -15.47
C VAL A 101 2.89 9.53 -16.97
N SER A 102 1.84 8.88 -17.44
CA SER A 102 1.50 8.81 -18.87
C SER A 102 -0.01 8.82 -19.08
N GLU A 103 -0.53 9.79 -19.83
CA GLU A 103 -1.97 9.88 -20.17
C GLU A 103 -2.52 8.63 -20.88
N ASN A 104 -1.66 7.81 -21.48
CA ASN A 104 -2.07 6.56 -22.11
C ASN A 104 -2.28 5.40 -21.12
N ILE A 105 -1.82 5.56 -19.87
CA ILE A 105 -1.99 4.60 -18.77
C ILE A 105 -2.83 5.24 -17.65
N PRO A 106 -4.17 5.21 -17.74
CA PRO A 106 -5.01 5.82 -16.73
C PRO A 106 -4.96 5.05 -15.40
N SER A 107 -4.68 5.77 -14.31
CA SER A 107 -4.82 5.26 -12.95
C SER A 107 -6.22 5.54 -12.40
N PRO A 108 -6.71 4.78 -11.39
CA PRO A 108 -8.08 4.94 -10.89
C PRO A 108 -8.46 6.36 -10.46
N MET A 109 -7.50 7.16 -9.98
CA MET A 109 -7.76 8.54 -9.52
C MET A 109 -7.18 9.61 -10.46
N GLY A 110 -6.89 9.26 -11.71
CA GLY A 110 -6.61 10.19 -12.80
C GLY A 110 -5.25 10.88 -12.74
N ALA A 111 -4.32 10.43 -11.89
CA ALA A 111 -2.93 10.90 -11.93
C ALA A 111 -2.12 10.25 -13.05
N ASN A 112 -2.65 9.19 -13.67
CA ASN A 112 -2.03 8.41 -14.73
C ASN A 112 -0.66 7.85 -14.32
N LEU A 113 -0.56 7.47 -13.04
CA LEU A 113 0.68 7.14 -12.35
C LEU A 113 0.81 5.64 -12.16
N SER A 114 1.83 5.04 -12.76
CA SER A 114 2.16 3.62 -12.68
C SER A 114 3.55 3.38 -12.07
N ALA A 115 3.72 2.29 -11.33
CA ALA A 115 5.00 1.90 -10.73
C ALA A 115 5.61 0.69 -11.44
N PHE A 116 6.93 0.68 -11.52
CA PHE A 116 7.72 -0.37 -12.15
C PHE A 116 8.81 -0.83 -11.20
N LYS A 117 9.05 -2.13 -11.17
CA LYS A 117 10.13 -2.72 -10.36
C LYS A 117 11.51 -2.18 -10.70
N SER A 118 11.72 -1.76 -11.94
CA SER A 118 13.01 -1.25 -12.42
C SER A 118 12.86 -0.13 -13.45
N ARG A 119 13.89 0.71 -13.55
CA ARG A 119 13.97 1.75 -14.57
C ARG A 119 13.91 1.18 -15.98
N ASP A 120 14.56 0.04 -16.24
CA ASP A 120 14.57 -0.61 -17.55
C ASP A 120 13.17 -1.05 -18.00
N GLU A 121 12.33 -1.54 -17.08
CA GLU A 121 10.93 -1.89 -17.38
C GLU A 121 10.10 -0.62 -17.65
N ALA A 122 10.27 0.42 -16.83
CA ALA A 122 9.58 1.69 -17.03
C ALA A 122 9.95 2.33 -18.38
N GLU A 123 11.22 2.29 -18.75
CA GLU A 123 11.75 2.81 -20.03
C GLU A 123 11.20 2.04 -21.24
N LYS A 124 10.97 0.73 -21.12
CA LYS A 124 10.33 -0.05 -22.19
C LYS A 124 8.89 0.41 -22.41
N VAL A 125 8.11 0.53 -21.34
CA VAL A 125 6.71 0.97 -21.44
C VAL A 125 6.62 2.43 -21.91
N ARG A 126 7.47 3.33 -21.40
CA ARG A 126 7.51 4.73 -21.83
C ARG A 126 7.75 4.93 -23.32
N LYS A 127 8.47 4.02 -24.01
CA LYS A 127 8.68 4.12 -25.46
C LYS A 127 7.37 4.02 -26.26
N GLU A 128 6.40 3.28 -25.75
CA GLU A 128 5.12 3.03 -26.39
C GLU A 128 4.07 4.00 -25.82
N GLU A 129 4.01 4.10 -24.50
CA GLU A 129 2.98 4.85 -23.78
C GLU A 129 3.35 6.31 -23.58
N THR A 130 4.56 6.76 -23.91
CA THR A 130 5.07 8.12 -23.67
C THR A 130 5.01 8.51 -22.18
N GLY A 131 5.28 9.77 -21.84
CA GLY A 131 5.19 10.29 -20.47
C GLY A 131 6.54 10.51 -19.79
N GLU A 132 6.47 10.85 -18.50
CA GLU A 132 7.61 11.29 -17.70
C GLU A 132 7.92 10.29 -16.58
N LEU A 133 9.20 9.99 -16.39
CA LEU A 133 9.65 9.08 -15.34
C LEU A 133 10.04 9.86 -14.09
N PHE A 134 9.72 9.27 -12.94
CA PHE A 134 10.05 9.79 -11.62
C PHE A 134 10.68 8.70 -10.77
N ASP A 135 11.58 9.08 -9.87
CA ASP A 135 11.92 8.28 -8.70
C ASP A 135 11.01 8.62 -7.50
N TRP A 136 11.26 7.95 -6.36
CA TRP A 136 10.48 8.18 -5.14
C TRP A 136 10.58 9.62 -4.62
N SER A 137 11.77 10.23 -4.67
CA SER A 137 12.00 11.58 -4.15
C SER A 137 11.25 12.61 -4.99
N GLU A 138 11.42 12.53 -6.32
CA GLU A 138 10.74 13.41 -7.27
C GLU A 138 9.21 13.27 -7.15
N LEU A 139 8.72 12.04 -6.93
CA LEU A 139 7.29 11.80 -6.73
C LEU A 139 6.77 12.36 -5.40
N ARG A 140 7.58 12.33 -4.32
CA ARG A 140 7.22 12.94 -3.03
C ARG A 140 7.16 14.47 -3.10
N GLU A 141 8.00 15.10 -3.92
CA GLU A 141 7.96 16.55 -4.16
C GLU A 141 6.73 16.97 -4.96
N ARG A 142 6.28 16.11 -5.88
CA ARG A 142 5.13 16.37 -6.74
C ARG A 142 3.78 16.39 -6.01
N PHE A 143 3.63 15.60 -4.94
CA PHE A 143 2.33 15.35 -4.29
C PHE A 143 2.07 16.15 -3.03
#